data_AF-A0A497EYA7-F1
#
_entry.id   AF-A0A497EYA7-F1
#
_cell.length_a   1.000
_cell.length_b   1.000
_cell.length_c   1.000
_cell.angle_alpha   90.00
_cell.angle_beta   90.00
_cell.angle_gamma   90.00
#
_symmetry.space_group_name_H-M   'P 1'
#
loop_
_entity.id
_entity.type
_entity.pdbx_description
1 polymer ?
#
loop_
_entity_poly.entity_id
_entity_poly.type
_entity_poly.pdbx_seq_one_letter_code
_entity_poly.pdbx_strand_id
1 'polypeptide(L)'
;LLDIDVESGRFMTINEALEILLQIESRRREKLIREDTLVVGLARLGSVDAIVKADALANIVKLNFGGPPHSIVIPGKLHFVEAEALVTLAEAPRTILNYK
;
A
#
# COMPACT_ATOMS: atom_id res chain seq x y z
N LEU A 1 -4.29 -1.06 -10.21
CA LEU A 1 -3.76 -2.43 -10.37
C LEU A 1 -2.29 -2.29 -10.76
N LEU A 2 -1.39 -3.06 -10.14
CA LEU A 2 0.02 -3.06 -10.53
C LEU A 2 0.22 -3.79 -11.86
N ASP A 3 1.36 -3.54 -12.47
CA ASP A 3 1.65 -3.99 -13.83
C ASP A 3 1.70 -5.52 -13.94
N ILE A 4 1.28 -6.03 -15.10
CA ILE A 4 1.18 -7.47 -15.39
C ILE A 4 1.73 -7.70 -16.80
N ASP A 5 2.84 -8.43 -16.87
CA ASP A 5 3.40 -8.94 -18.12
C ASP A 5 2.93 -10.39 -18.28
N VAL A 6 1.80 -10.55 -18.98
CA VAL A 6 1.15 -11.86 -19.19
C VAL A 6 2.01 -12.79 -20.03
N GLU A 7 2.74 -12.26 -21.02
CA GLU A 7 3.56 -13.06 -21.95
C GLU A 7 4.74 -13.72 -21.24
N SER A 8 5.36 -13.02 -20.28
CA SER A 8 6.44 -13.57 -19.46
C SER A 8 5.99 -14.15 -18.11
N GLY A 9 4.70 -14.06 -17.79
CA GLY A 9 4.13 -14.50 -16.51
C GLY A 9 4.63 -13.70 -15.30
N ARG A 10 5.08 -12.45 -15.50
CA ARG A 10 5.60 -11.58 -14.44
C ARG A 10 4.52 -10.62 -13.95
N PHE A 11 4.45 -10.47 -12.62
CA PHE A 11 3.50 -9.58 -11.95
C PHE A 11 4.27 -8.67 -11.02
N MET A 12 4.04 -7.36 -11.12
CA MET A 12 4.68 -6.42 -10.23
C MET A 12 4.13 -6.57 -8.81
N THR A 13 5.04 -6.67 -7.84
CA THR A 13 4.74 -6.74 -6.42
C THR A 13 4.55 -5.37 -5.80
N ILE A 14 3.88 -5.33 -4.63
CA ILE A 14 3.73 -4.11 -3.83
C ILE A 14 5.10 -3.56 -3.44
N ASN A 15 6.03 -4.44 -3.06
CA ASN A 15 7.38 -4.08 -2.65
C ASN A 15 8.13 -3.39 -3.79
N GLU A 16 8.15 -3.99 -4.99
CA GLU A 16 8.78 -3.41 -6.18
C GLU A 16 8.17 -2.04 -6.54
N ALA A 17 6.84 -1.93 -6.51
CA ALA A 17 6.15 -0.68 -6.82
C ALA A 17 6.55 0.45 -5.84
N LEU A 18 6.62 0.15 -4.54
CA LEU A 18 7.02 1.12 -3.53
C LEU A 18 8.51 1.49 -3.62
N GLU A 19 9.38 0.53 -3.93
CA GLU A 19 10.80 0.81 -4.19
C GLU A 19 11.00 1.73 -5.40
N ILE A 20 10.27 1.50 -6.50
CA ILE A 20 10.29 2.38 -7.67
C ILE A 20 9.82 3.80 -7.29
N LEU A 21 8.74 3.92 -6.53
CA LEU A 21 8.25 5.23 -6.08
C LEU A 21 9.27 5.96 -5.19
N LEU A 22 9.92 5.26 -4.25
CA LEU A 22 11.00 5.84 -3.43
C LEU A 22 12.20 6.27 -4.27
N GLN A 23 12.59 5.48 -5.29
CA GLN A 23 13.65 5.86 -6.21
C GLN A 23 13.29 7.10 -7.03
N ILE A 24 12.04 7.20 -7.52
CA ILE A 24 11.56 8.37 -8.24
C ILE A 24 11.59 9.61 -7.31
N GLU A 25 11.09 9.49 -6.09
CA GLU A 25 11.13 10.57 -5.10
C GLU A 25 12.57 11.02 -4.81
N SER A 26 13.53 10.10 -4.66
CA SER A 26 14.94 10.44 -4.41
C SER A 26 15.55 11.33 -5.52
N ARG A 27 15.08 11.15 -6.75
CA ARG A 27 15.51 11.91 -7.95
C ARG A 27 14.76 13.23 -8.09
N ARG A 28 13.43 13.20 -7.90
CA ARG A 28 12.56 14.37 -8.13
C ARG A 28 12.52 15.33 -6.94
N ARG A 29 12.67 14.83 -5.72
CA ARG A 29 12.67 15.57 -4.45
C ARG A 29 11.44 16.46 -4.26
N GLU A 30 10.30 15.99 -4.73
CA GLU A 30 9.00 16.70 -4.67
C GLU A 30 8.32 16.53 -3.30
N LYS A 31 8.86 15.67 -2.44
CA LYS A 31 8.42 15.37 -1.08
C LYS A 31 7.00 14.79 -1.04
N LEU A 32 6.65 14.01 -2.06
CA LEU A 32 5.31 13.44 -2.23
C LEU A 32 5.13 12.13 -1.46
N ILE A 33 6.18 11.31 -1.39
CA ILE A 33 6.16 10.00 -0.73
C ILE A 33 7.37 9.90 0.21
N ARG A 34 7.16 9.38 1.41
CA ARG A 34 8.17 9.21 2.46
C ARG A 34 7.94 7.92 3.21
N GLU A 35 8.90 7.52 4.04
CA GLU A 35 8.82 6.32 4.88
C GLU A 35 7.59 6.28 5.80
N ASP A 36 7.12 7.44 6.25
CA ASP A 36 5.95 7.63 7.12
C ASP A 36 4.63 7.80 6.35
N THR A 37 4.67 7.81 5.01
CA THR A 37 3.46 7.92 4.18
C THR A 37 2.58 6.69 4.39
N LEU A 38 1.29 6.91 4.67
CA LEU A 38 0.31 5.83 4.78
C LEU A 38 0.12 5.18 3.39
N VAL A 39 0.26 3.85 3.34
CA VAL A 39 0.06 3.05 2.13
C VAL A 39 -0.88 1.90 2.48
N VAL A 40 -1.81 1.61 1.57
CA VAL A 40 -2.64 0.39 1.61
C VAL A 40 -2.15 -0.57 0.53
N GLY A 41 -1.64 -1.73 0.94
CA GLY A 41 -1.31 -2.84 0.06
C GLY A 41 -2.45 -3.84 0.00
N LEU A 42 -2.81 -4.27 -1.21
CA LEU A 42 -3.89 -5.21 -1.47
C LEU A 42 -3.42 -6.35 -2.38
N ALA A 43 -3.77 -7.58 -2.02
CA ALA A 43 -3.44 -8.79 -2.78
C ALA A 43 -4.64 -9.72 -2.91
N ARG A 44 -4.83 -10.29 -4.10
CA ARG A 44 -5.84 -11.32 -4.39
C ARG A 44 -7.26 -10.94 -3.96
N LEU A 45 -7.64 -9.67 -4.12
CA LEU A 45 -8.98 -9.18 -3.77
C LEU A 45 -10.07 -10.03 -4.46
N GLY A 46 -11.07 -10.44 -3.68
CA GLY A 46 -12.12 -11.36 -4.10
C GLY A 46 -11.84 -12.84 -3.83
N SER A 47 -10.62 -13.18 -3.41
CA SER A 47 -10.27 -14.53 -2.95
C SER A 47 -10.49 -14.70 -1.44
N VAL A 48 -10.62 -15.95 -1.00
CA VAL A 48 -10.69 -16.33 0.43
C VAL A 48 -9.41 -16.03 1.19
N ASP A 49 -8.28 -15.94 0.48
CA ASP A 49 -6.96 -15.66 1.01
C ASP A 49 -6.48 -14.24 0.64
N ALA A 50 -7.43 -13.32 0.38
CA ALA A 50 -7.12 -11.92 0.12
C ALA A 50 -6.38 -11.28 1.30
N ILE A 51 -5.41 -10.41 0.99
CA ILE A 51 -4.65 -9.67 2.00
C ILE A 51 -4.85 -8.18 1.76
N VAL A 52 -5.25 -7.46 2.82
CA VAL A 52 -5.33 -6.00 2.83
C VAL A 52 -4.59 -5.52 4.07
N LYS A 53 -3.56 -4.69 3.88
CA LYS A 53 -2.77 -4.11 4.98
C LYS A 53 -2.55 -2.63 4.73
N ALA A 54 -2.78 -1.81 5.74
CA ALA A 54 -2.52 -0.38 5.72
C ALA A 54 -1.51 -0.02 6.80
N ASP A 55 -0.42 0.64 6.44
CA ASP A 55 0.60 1.07 7.41
C ASP A 55 1.52 2.12 6.76
N ALA A 56 2.47 2.65 7.53
CA ALA A 56 3.57 3.43 7.00
C ALA A 56 4.31 2.65 5.89
N LEU A 57 4.71 3.37 4.84
CA LEU A 57 5.40 2.81 3.69
C LEU A 57 6.60 1.92 4.10
N ALA A 58 7.40 2.38 5.07
CA ALA A 58 8.56 1.65 5.57
C ALA A 58 8.23 0.28 6.20
N ASN A 59 6.98 0.08 6.62
CA ASN A 59 6.49 -1.20 7.11
C ASN A 59 5.90 -2.03 5.96
N ILE A 60 5.06 -1.42 5.12
CA ILE A 60 4.41 -2.10 3.99
C ILE A 60 5.43 -2.69 3.01
N VAL A 61 6.51 -1.96 2.70
CA VAL A 61 7.57 -2.43 1.79
C VAL A 61 8.32 -3.67 2.29
N LYS A 62 8.17 -4.05 3.57
CA LYS A 62 8.79 -5.25 4.16
C LYS A 62 7.83 -6.43 4.27
N LEU A 63 6.53 -6.22 4.03
CA LEU A 63 5.52 -7.26 4.16
C LEU A 63 5.51 -8.17 2.93
N ASN A 64 5.24 -9.46 3.16
CA ASN A 64 4.96 -10.42 2.11
C ASN A 64 3.45 -10.52 1.89
N PHE A 65 2.99 -10.05 0.73
CA PHE A 65 1.59 -10.07 0.34
C PHE A 65 1.17 -11.37 -0.37
N GLY A 66 2.09 -12.33 -0.54
CA GLY A 66 1.85 -13.59 -1.22
C GLY A 66 1.81 -13.42 -2.74
N GLY A 67 0.96 -14.22 -3.40
CA GLY A 67 0.82 -14.21 -4.85
C GLY A 67 -0.01 -13.05 -5.42
N PRO A 68 0.13 -12.78 -6.73
CA PRO A 68 -0.63 -11.74 -7.45
C PRO A 68 -2.12 -12.09 -7.58
N PRO A 69 -2.99 -11.15 -8.03
CA PRO A 69 -2.67 -9.77 -8.41
C PRO A 69 -2.50 -8.86 -7.20
N HIS A 70 -1.69 -7.82 -7.41
CA HIS A 70 -1.34 -6.83 -6.39
C HIS A 70 -1.84 -5.43 -6.76
N SER A 71 -2.17 -4.64 -5.75
CA SER A 71 -2.54 -3.23 -5.88
C SER A 71 -2.02 -2.43 -4.68
N ILE A 72 -1.72 -1.15 -4.92
CA ILE A 72 -1.40 -0.18 -3.87
C ILE A 72 -2.37 1.00 -3.94
N VAL A 73 -2.68 1.59 -2.79
CA VAL A 73 -3.40 2.86 -2.68
C VAL A 73 -2.63 3.76 -1.72
N ILE A 74 -2.33 4.98 -2.15
CA ILE A 74 -1.78 6.03 -1.30
C ILE A 74 -2.92 7.02 -1.06
N PRO A 75 -3.62 6.95 0.09
CA PRO A 75 -4.73 7.84 0.36
C PRO A 75 -4.25 9.28 0.57
N GLY A 76 -5.13 10.23 0.24
CA GLY A 76 -4.98 11.63 0.65
C GLY A 76 -5.42 11.85 2.09
N LYS A 77 -6.09 12.97 2.35
CA LYS A 77 -6.70 13.23 3.65
C LYS A 77 -7.88 12.28 3.87
N LEU A 78 -7.79 11.43 4.90
CA LEU A 78 -8.86 10.53 5.29
C LEU A 78 -9.97 11.25 6.05
N HIS A 79 -11.21 10.90 5.74
CA HIS A 79 -12.36 11.12 6.61
C HIS A 79 -12.30 10.18 7.82
N PHE A 80 -12.94 10.54 8.95
CA PHE A 80 -12.85 9.74 10.18
C PHE A 80 -13.36 8.30 9.98
N VAL A 81 -14.43 8.13 9.20
CA VAL A 81 -14.99 6.81 8.86
C VAL A 81 -14.01 5.98 8.02
N GLU A 82 -13.26 6.61 7.10
CA GLU A 82 -12.26 5.90 6.29
C GLU A 82 -11.08 5.45 7.15
N ALA A 83 -10.64 6.29 8.09
CA ALA A 83 -9.60 5.94 9.05
C ALA A 83 -10.04 4.77 9.96
N GLU A 84 -11.26 4.80 10.48
CA GLU A 84 -11.84 3.69 11.26
C GLU A 84 -11.94 2.40 10.44
N ALA A 85 -12.35 2.49 9.17
CA ALA A 85 -12.40 1.36 8.27
C ALA A 85 -11.00 0.76 8.04
N LEU A 86 -9.97 1.58 7.81
CA LEU A 86 -8.60 1.09 7.62
C LEU A 86 -8.03 0.44 8.89
N VAL A 87 -8.30 1.00 10.08
CA VAL A 87 -7.88 0.38 11.34
C VAL A 87 -8.56 -0.98 11.54
N THR A 88 -9.87 -1.05 11.25
CA THR A 88 -10.68 -2.23 11.52
C THR A 88 -10.47 -3.34 10.49
N LEU A 89 -10.33 -2.98 9.21
CA LEU A 89 -10.34 -3.94 8.09
C LEU A 89 -8.97 -4.18 7.47
N ALA A 90 -8.02 -3.24 7.65
CA ALA A 90 -6.70 -3.30 7.05
C ALA A 90 -5.57 -3.20 8.10
N GLU A 91 -5.90 -3.30 9.39
CA GLU A 91 -4.95 -3.28 10.52
C GLU A 91 -4.08 -2.02 10.56
N ALA A 92 -4.62 -0.89 10.11
CA ALA A 92 -3.91 0.38 10.18
C ALA A 92 -3.55 0.77 11.62
N PRO A 93 -2.41 1.48 11.82
CA PRO A 93 -2.05 1.97 13.15
C PRO A 93 -3.11 2.97 13.64
N ARG A 94 -3.54 2.83 14.90
CA ARG A 94 -4.59 3.70 15.50
C ARG A 94 -4.22 5.18 15.53
N THR A 95 -2.95 5.52 15.29
CA THR A 95 -2.47 6.90 15.18
C THR A 95 -3.11 7.67 14.03
N ILE A 96 -3.71 7.00 13.03
CA ILE A 96 -4.45 7.66 11.95
C ILE A 96 -5.85 8.12 12.37
N LEU A 97 -6.34 7.69 13.54
CA LEU A 97 -7.63 8.10 14.09
C LEU A 97 -7.50 9.49 14.69
N ASN A 98 -7.90 10.50 13.93
CA ASN A 98 -8.00 11.88 14.42
C ASN A 98 -9.35 12.09 15.13
N TYR A 99 -9.49 11.59 16.36
CA TYR A 99 -10.57 12.00 17.25
C TYR A 99 -10.24 13.42 17.74
N LYS A 100 -10.74 14.43 17.03
CA LYS A 100 -10.81 15.81 17.53
C LYS A 100 -12.12 16.02 18.29
#